data_AF-A0A2D5T374-F1
#
_entry.id   AF-A0A2D5T374-F1
#
_cell.length_a   1.000
_cell.length_b   1.000
_cell.length_c   1.000
_cell.angle_alpha   90.00
_cell.angle_beta   90.00
_cell.angle_gamma   90.00
#
_symmetry.space_group_name_H-M   'P 1'
#
loop_
_entity.id
_entity.type
_entity.pdbx_description
1 polymer ?
#
loop_
_entity_poly.entity_id
_entity_poly.type
_entity_poly.pdbx_seq_one_letter_code
_entity_poly.pdbx_strand_id
1 'polypeptide(L)'
;MTATFWTGSSLSFTNGSKTVTVNTGPSLDSVKANSSLTAGNYNEPVEVKSASGNTITLYNNWPGSTGTTSATIKPSAAAAASAGVAAQQLITDIQSLVSSASATATANSFVKRDSNGRIKAASPSANDDVVSKGYLGSAATKNVGYSNGQIMENGAWGTGLLVGEGIKNSEHSIVNDLNESSQPSQFFVYDSNTLNKPSTPKGAVIANGIGISISRTSDIWGQLTLSRALGSVGTLITRVKDGTNVVERLVYDSGNTNFNELGGNGSGDGIAVGYMATGGTARFFVPINSKTPPSSITTSGSFSVREINTVINTNITSVTLSGGSSNKIGLLEVTGLTGTAGNPVVLQIENASSSIAFNF
;
A
#
# COMPACT_ATOMS: atom_id res chain seq x y z
N MET A 1 53.91 -34.51 12.24
CA MET A 1 53.55 -35.53 11.24
C MET A 1 54.69 -36.52 11.15
N THR A 2 54.50 -37.74 11.63
CA THR A 2 55.44 -38.85 11.40
C THR A 2 55.42 -39.15 9.90
N ALA A 3 56.58 -39.12 9.25
CA ALA A 3 56.66 -39.47 7.83
C ALA A 3 56.14 -40.90 7.64
N THR A 4 55.00 -41.06 6.99
CA THR A 4 54.43 -42.38 6.73
C THR A 4 55.25 -43.01 5.62
N PHE A 5 56.19 -43.87 5.97
CA PHE A 5 56.86 -44.72 5.00
C PHE A 5 55.83 -45.63 4.33
N TRP A 6 56.02 -45.91 3.04
CA TRP A 6 55.20 -46.93 2.40
C TRP A 6 55.63 -48.28 2.97
N THR A 7 54.67 -49.08 3.43
CA THR A 7 54.93 -50.40 3.99
C THR A 7 54.03 -51.41 3.30
N GLY A 8 54.63 -52.37 2.62
CA GLY A 8 53.93 -53.53 2.06
C GLY A 8 54.11 -54.75 2.95
N SER A 9 53.03 -55.46 3.21
CA SER A 9 53.04 -56.65 4.06
C SER A 9 53.49 -57.92 3.31
N SER A 10 53.39 -57.94 1.99
CA SER A 10 53.79 -59.07 1.16
C SER A 10 54.30 -58.63 -0.21
N LEU A 11 55.60 -58.75 -0.43
CA LEU A 11 56.28 -58.52 -1.71
C LEU A 11 57.08 -59.75 -2.10
N SER A 12 56.99 -60.15 -3.37
CA SER A 12 57.74 -61.25 -3.96
C SER A 12 59.06 -60.73 -4.56
N PHE A 13 60.16 -61.30 -4.09
CA PHE A 13 61.52 -61.01 -4.54
C PHE A 13 62.13 -62.23 -5.22
N THR A 14 62.92 -62.03 -6.28
CA THR A 14 63.70 -63.08 -6.95
C THR A 14 65.15 -62.64 -7.03
N ASN A 15 66.06 -63.43 -6.47
CA ASN A 15 67.51 -63.15 -6.53
C ASN A 15 67.95 -63.00 -8.00
N GLY A 16 68.72 -61.96 -8.29
CA GLY A 16 69.18 -61.65 -9.64
C GLY A 16 68.15 -60.93 -10.51
N SER A 17 66.91 -60.70 -10.04
CA SER A 17 65.87 -59.96 -10.77
C SER A 17 65.84 -58.49 -10.37
N LYS A 18 65.49 -57.59 -11.30
CA LYS A 18 65.20 -56.17 -10.99
C LYS A 18 63.74 -55.94 -10.60
N THR A 19 62.90 -56.95 -10.71
CA THR A 19 61.45 -56.82 -10.54
C THR A 19 61.05 -57.35 -9.17
N VAL A 20 60.32 -56.53 -8.43
CA VAL A 20 59.67 -56.89 -7.18
C VAL A 20 58.17 -56.74 -7.37
N THR A 21 57.41 -57.79 -7.08
CA THR A 21 55.94 -57.78 -7.21
C THR A 21 55.31 -57.55 -5.84
N VAL A 22 54.44 -56.55 -5.74
CA VAL A 22 53.67 -56.26 -4.52
C VAL A 22 52.40 -57.09 -4.54
N ASN A 23 52.34 -58.11 -3.68
CA ASN A 23 51.17 -58.97 -3.55
C ASN A 23 50.13 -58.34 -2.60
N THR A 24 50.60 -57.66 -1.55
CA THR A 24 49.74 -56.99 -0.57
C THR A 24 50.43 -55.74 -0.03
N GLY A 25 49.79 -54.58 -0.23
CA GLY A 25 50.26 -53.28 0.25
C GLY A 25 49.37 -52.13 -0.24
N PRO A 26 49.59 -50.90 0.26
CA PRO A 26 48.96 -49.69 -0.28
C PRO A 26 49.35 -49.43 -1.74
N SER A 27 48.63 -48.50 -2.40
CA SER A 27 49.01 -48.05 -3.75
C SER A 27 50.47 -47.61 -3.84
N LEU A 28 51.10 -47.88 -4.99
CA LEU A 28 52.48 -47.48 -5.30
C LEU A 28 52.62 -46.04 -5.82
N ASP A 29 51.53 -45.27 -5.90
CA ASP A 29 51.55 -43.90 -6.46
C ASP A 29 52.49 -42.95 -5.70
N SER A 30 52.72 -43.22 -4.41
CA SER A 30 53.65 -42.46 -3.55
C SER A 30 55.11 -42.92 -3.66
N VAL A 31 55.37 -44.08 -4.26
CA VAL A 31 56.73 -44.61 -4.45
C VAL A 31 57.35 -43.96 -5.67
N LYS A 32 58.39 -43.14 -5.45
CA LYS A 32 59.11 -42.44 -6.52
C LYS A 32 60.47 -43.07 -6.79
N ALA A 33 61.05 -42.78 -7.96
CA ALA A 33 62.42 -43.17 -8.28
C ALA A 33 63.41 -42.67 -7.21
N ASN A 34 64.50 -43.41 -7.04
CA ASN A 34 65.55 -43.22 -6.03
C ASN A 34 65.08 -43.41 -4.58
N SER A 35 63.86 -43.91 -4.36
CA SER A 35 63.42 -44.32 -3.02
C SER A 35 64.21 -45.55 -2.56
N SER A 36 64.44 -45.65 -1.27
CA SER A 36 65.18 -46.74 -0.64
C SER A 36 64.21 -47.81 -0.15
N LEU A 37 64.27 -49.01 -0.72
CA LEU A 37 63.49 -50.19 -0.31
C LEU A 37 64.34 -51.06 0.62
N THR A 38 63.79 -51.42 1.77
CA THR A 38 64.38 -52.38 2.72
C THR A 38 63.38 -53.48 3.00
N ALA A 39 63.80 -54.75 2.98
CA ALA A 39 62.92 -55.90 3.13
C ALA A 39 63.45 -56.92 4.15
N GLY A 40 62.58 -57.74 4.73
CA GLY A 40 62.97 -58.69 5.78
C GLY A 40 63.94 -59.79 5.35
N ASN A 41 64.09 -60.03 4.04
CA ASN A 41 64.99 -61.02 3.44
C ASN A 41 66.33 -60.41 2.97
N TYR A 42 66.54 -59.11 3.16
CA TYR A 42 67.79 -58.40 2.88
C TYR A 42 67.84 -57.08 3.66
N ASN A 43 68.73 -57.01 4.65
CA ASN A 43 68.76 -55.91 5.62
C ASN A 43 69.40 -54.61 5.12
N GLU A 44 69.95 -54.61 3.90
CA GLU A 44 70.52 -53.41 3.28
C GLU A 44 69.51 -52.77 2.32
N PRO A 45 69.49 -51.43 2.21
CA PRO A 45 68.60 -50.74 1.29
C PRO A 45 68.97 -50.97 -0.18
N VAL A 46 67.96 -51.09 -1.04
CA VAL A 46 68.11 -51.08 -2.51
C VAL A 46 67.32 -49.93 -3.12
N GLU A 47 67.84 -49.35 -4.21
CA GLU A 47 67.20 -48.20 -4.86
C GLU A 47 66.13 -48.59 -5.88
N VAL A 48 64.97 -47.96 -5.76
CA VAL A 48 63.85 -48.08 -6.69
C VAL A 48 64.10 -47.23 -7.92
N LYS A 49 64.02 -47.82 -9.11
CA LYS A 49 64.06 -47.13 -10.41
C LYS A 49 62.68 -46.57 -10.80
N SER A 50 61.63 -47.36 -10.64
CA SER A 50 60.26 -46.98 -10.95
C SER A 50 59.26 -47.87 -10.22
N ALA A 51 58.03 -47.41 -10.04
CA ALA A 51 56.94 -48.21 -9.54
C ALA A 51 55.67 -47.93 -10.37
N SER A 52 54.95 -48.97 -10.77
CA SER A 52 53.72 -48.86 -11.55
C SER A 52 52.84 -50.10 -11.33
N GLY A 53 51.54 -49.88 -11.14
CA GLY A 53 50.61 -50.96 -10.80
C GLY A 53 51.01 -51.65 -9.50
N ASN A 54 51.29 -52.95 -9.58
CA ASN A 54 51.79 -53.77 -8.48
C ASN A 54 53.29 -54.11 -8.61
N THR A 55 54.01 -53.44 -9.49
CA THR A 55 55.40 -53.79 -9.81
C THR A 55 56.34 -52.65 -9.43
N ILE A 56 57.41 -53.00 -8.71
CA ILE A 56 58.54 -52.13 -8.40
C ILE A 56 59.73 -52.62 -9.23
N THR A 57 60.37 -51.72 -9.97
CA THR A 57 61.60 -51.98 -10.70
C THR A 57 62.76 -51.34 -9.96
N LEU A 58 63.82 -52.10 -9.71
CA LEU A 58 65.05 -51.67 -9.05
C LEU A 58 66.10 -51.20 -10.07
N TYR A 59 67.05 -50.36 -9.64
CA TYR A 59 68.20 -50.00 -10.49
C TYR A 59 69.12 -51.21 -10.72
N ASN A 60 69.41 -51.93 -9.64
CA ASN A 60 70.27 -53.11 -9.61
C ASN A 60 69.45 -54.38 -9.39
N ASN A 61 70.02 -55.53 -9.73
CA ASN A 61 69.41 -56.81 -9.44
C ASN A 61 69.26 -57.00 -7.93
N TRP A 62 68.16 -57.60 -7.48
CA TRP A 62 67.92 -57.93 -6.08
C TRP A 62 69.03 -58.85 -5.55
N PRO A 63 69.79 -58.44 -4.53
CA PRO A 63 70.94 -59.19 -4.02
C PRO A 63 70.57 -60.19 -2.91
N GLY A 64 69.37 -60.09 -2.34
CA GLY A 64 68.89 -60.95 -1.27
C GLY A 64 68.33 -62.29 -1.76
N SER A 65 67.95 -63.14 -0.81
CA SER A 65 67.32 -64.43 -1.09
C SER A 65 65.96 -64.28 -1.80
N THR A 66 65.65 -65.18 -2.72
CA THR A 66 64.30 -65.31 -3.32
C THR A 66 63.29 -65.66 -2.23
N GLY A 67 62.13 -65.00 -2.25
CA GLY A 67 61.06 -65.27 -1.28
C GLY A 67 60.04 -64.14 -1.20
N THR A 68 59.05 -64.32 -0.32
CA THR A 68 58.02 -63.32 -0.05
C THR A 68 58.18 -62.79 1.36
N THR A 69 58.24 -61.46 1.52
CA THR A 69 58.38 -60.83 2.84
C THR A 69 57.80 -59.42 2.85
N SER A 70 57.76 -58.78 4.02
CA SER A 70 57.39 -57.37 4.14
C SER A 70 58.55 -56.45 3.73
N ALA A 71 58.20 -55.27 3.26
CA ALA A 71 59.18 -54.25 2.88
C ALA A 71 58.68 -52.85 3.23
N THR A 72 59.63 -51.98 3.55
CA THR A 72 59.41 -50.57 3.79
C THR A 72 60.15 -49.76 2.73
N ILE A 73 59.51 -48.73 2.19
CA ILE A 73 60.10 -47.83 1.21
C ILE A 73 60.17 -46.42 1.79
N LYS A 74 61.40 -45.91 1.88
CA LYS A 74 61.71 -44.55 2.31
C LYS A 74 61.91 -43.65 1.08
N PRO A 75 61.20 -42.50 1.00
CA PRO A 75 61.44 -41.53 -0.07
C PRO A 75 62.89 -41.06 -0.11
N SER A 76 63.39 -40.74 -1.31
CA SER A 76 64.72 -40.15 -1.48
C SER A 76 64.83 -38.78 -0.81
N ALA A 77 66.05 -38.36 -0.48
CA ALA A 77 66.30 -37.01 0.05
C ALA A 77 65.82 -35.92 -0.93
N ALA A 78 65.97 -36.13 -2.23
CA ALA A 78 65.50 -35.22 -3.27
C ALA A 78 63.96 -35.15 -3.32
N ALA A 79 63.26 -36.27 -3.18
CA ALA A 79 61.80 -36.31 -3.12
C ALA A 79 61.28 -35.61 -1.86
N ALA A 80 61.93 -35.84 -0.71
CA ALA A 80 61.60 -35.15 0.54
C ALA A 80 61.84 -33.63 0.45
N ALA A 81 62.97 -33.20 -0.13
CA ALA A 81 63.27 -31.79 -0.36
C ALA A 81 62.25 -31.14 -1.30
N SER A 82 61.87 -31.81 -2.39
CA SER A 82 60.87 -31.32 -3.35
C SER A 82 59.49 -31.13 -2.68
N ALA A 83 59.08 -32.08 -1.84
CA ALA A 83 57.86 -31.94 -1.05
C ALA A 83 57.95 -30.78 -0.04
N GLY A 84 59.12 -30.58 0.58
CA GLY A 84 59.38 -29.44 1.46
C GLY A 84 59.26 -28.08 0.76
N VAL A 85 59.79 -27.97 -0.46
CA VAL A 85 59.65 -26.75 -1.29
C VAL A 85 58.19 -26.52 -1.67
N ALA A 86 57.48 -27.56 -2.10
CA ALA A 86 56.05 -27.45 -2.43
C ALA A 86 55.21 -27.01 -1.21
N ALA A 87 55.51 -27.54 -0.02
CA ALA A 87 54.86 -27.13 1.22
C ALA A 87 55.17 -25.66 1.58
N GLN A 88 56.42 -25.22 1.42
CA GLN A 88 56.79 -23.81 1.63
C GLN A 88 56.10 -22.87 0.65
N GLN A 89 55.97 -23.28 -0.61
CA GLN A 89 55.22 -22.51 -1.61
C GLN A 89 53.75 -22.40 -1.21
N LEU A 90 53.11 -23.51 -0.83
CA LEU A 90 51.73 -23.50 -0.36
C LEU A 90 51.54 -22.58 0.85
N ILE A 91 52.46 -22.62 1.82
CA ILE A 91 52.43 -21.71 2.98
C ILE A 91 52.53 -20.25 2.52
N THR A 92 53.44 -19.96 1.60
CA THR A 92 53.62 -18.62 1.03
C THR A 92 52.36 -18.14 0.32
N ASP A 93 51.74 -19.01 -0.48
CA ASP A 93 50.50 -18.70 -1.20
C ASP A 93 49.34 -18.45 -0.22
N ILE A 94 49.20 -19.28 0.81
CA ILE A 94 48.20 -19.09 1.87
C ILE A 94 48.45 -17.78 2.63
N GLN A 95 49.70 -17.48 2.97
CA GLN A 95 50.05 -16.23 3.66
C GLN A 95 49.73 -15.01 2.80
N SER A 96 50.03 -15.06 1.51
CA SER A 96 49.67 -14.02 0.54
C SER A 96 48.15 -13.83 0.50
N LEU A 97 47.39 -14.93 0.40
CA LEU A 97 45.94 -14.94 0.39
C LEU A 97 45.34 -14.30 1.65
N VAL A 98 45.80 -14.74 2.82
CA VAL A 98 45.33 -14.23 4.12
C VAL A 98 45.73 -12.77 4.32
N SER A 99 46.92 -12.39 3.88
CA SER A 99 47.41 -11.00 3.98
C SER A 99 46.66 -10.05 3.04
N SER A 100 46.08 -10.56 1.95
CA SER A 100 45.21 -9.78 1.07
C SER A 100 43.85 -9.44 1.69
N ALA A 101 43.46 -10.11 2.79
CA ALA A 101 42.15 -9.93 3.39
C ALA A 101 42.05 -8.57 4.12
N SER A 102 41.04 -7.77 3.76
CA SER A 102 40.86 -6.43 4.31
C SER A 102 39.47 -6.21 4.90
N ALA A 103 39.40 -5.40 5.96
CA ALA A 103 38.14 -4.89 6.50
C ALA A 103 37.61 -3.68 5.71
N THR A 104 38.38 -3.16 4.75
CA THR A 104 37.95 -2.17 3.75
C THR A 104 37.56 -2.86 2.46
N ALA A 105 36.55 -2.34 1.78
CA ALA A 105 36.14 -2.84 0.48
C ALA A 105 37.29 -2.64 -0.52
N THR A 106 37.93 -3.75 -0.92
CA THR A 106 39.07 -3.75 -1.85
C THR A 106 38.78 -4.76 -2.95
N ALA A 107 38.98 -4.37 -4.22
CA ALA A 107 38.73 -5.26 -5.34
C ALA A 107 39.63 -6.52 -5.28
N ASN A 108 39.10 -7.67 -5.72
CA ASN A 108 39.82 -8.94 -5.81
C ASN A 108 40.48 -9.40 -4.50
N SER A 109 39.85 -9.11 -3.36
CA SER A 109 40.38 -9.46 -2.03
C SER A 109 39.46 -10.43 -1.28
N PHE A 110 40.02 -11.17 -0.32
CA PHE A 110 39.21 -11.93 0.62
C PHE A 110 38.53 -11.01 1.64
N VAL A 111 37.28 -11.31 1.96
CA VAL A 111 36.52 -10.53 2.91
C VAL A 111 37.02 -10.77 4.34
N LYS A 112 37.29 -9.69 5.08
CA LYS A 112 37.51 -9.72 6.53
C LYS A 112 36.41 -8.96 7.25
N ARG A 113 35.88 -9.53 8.34
CA ARG A 113 34.95 -8.81 9.23
C ARG A 113 35.71 -7.75 10.03
N ASP A 114 35.10 -6.60 10.25
CA ASP A 114 35.64 -5.57 11.14
C ASP A 114 35.47 -5.95 12.62
N SER A 115 35.94 -5.08 13.53
CA SER A 115 35.86 -5.29 14.98
C SER A 115 34.42 -5.40 15.52
N ASN A 116 33.42 -5.01 14.73
CA ASN A 116 32.01 -5.08 15.06
C ASN A 116 31.30 -6.23 14.32
N GLY A 117 32.05 -7.12 13.66
CA GLY A 117 31.52 -8.27 12.93
C GLY A 117 30.91 -7.93 11.57
N ARG A 118 31.11 -6.72 11.04
CA ARG A 118 30.49 -6.26 9.78
C ARG A 118 31.40 -6.53 8.60
N ILE A 119 30.79 -6.72 7.43
CA ILE A 119 31.49 -6.80 6.13
C ILE A 119 31.31 -5.47 5.42
N LYS A 120 32.38 -4.92 4.86
CA LYS A 120 32.32 -3.72 4.01
C LYS A 120 32.46 -4.14 2.55
N ALA A 121 31.49 -3.76 1.73
CA ALA A 121 31.45 -3.99 0.30
C ALA A 121 31.32 -2.66 -0.44
N ALA A 122 31.72 -2.64 -1.70
CA ALA A 122 31.43 -1.51 -2.60
C ALA A 122 29.92 -1.44 -2.89
N SER A 123 29.48 -0.37 -3.57
CA SER A 123 28.10 -0.31 -4.06
C SER A 123 27.88 -1.41 -5.10
N PRO A 124 26.78 -2.19 -5.01
CA PRO A 124 26.47 -3.23 -5.97
C PRO A 124 26.20 -2.63 -7.36
N SER A 125 26.58 -3.38 -8.39
CA SER A 125 26.39 -3.08 -9.81
C SER A 125 25.55 -4.14 -10.54
N ALA A 126 25.44 -5.35 -9.96
CA ALA A 126 24.65 -6.47 -10.44
C ALA A 126 23.69 -7.00 -9.35
N ASN A 127 22.71 -7.81 -9.74
CA ASN A 127 21.66 -8.31 -8.84
C ASN A 127 22.16 -9.36 -7.84
N ASP A 128 23.28 -10.01 -8.13
CA ASP A 128 23.95 -11.01 -7.31
C ASP A 128 25.06 -10.41 -6.44
N ASP A 129 25.29 -9.09 -6.52
CA ASP A 129 26.22 -8.39 -5.64
C ASP A 129 25.67 -8.27 -4.20
N VAL A 130 26.58 -8.23 -3.23
CA VAL A 130 26.23 -7.94 -1.83
C VAL A 130 25.76 -6.50 -1.70
N VAL A 131 24.56 -6.29 -1.16
CA VAL A 131 23.98 -4.96 -0.95
C VAL A 131 24.61 -4.28 0.27
N SER A 132 25.15 -3.07 0.08
CA SER A 132 25.62 -2.21 1.16
C SER A 132 24.48 -1.37 1.75
N LYS A 133 24.57 -1.01 3.05
CA LYS A 133 23.55 -0.17 3.72
C LYS A 133 23.36 1.18 3.02
N GLY A 134 24.44 1.77 2.49
CA GLY A 134 24.37 3.01 1.73
C GLY A 134 23.53 2.86 0.45
N TYR A 135 23.76 1.78 -0.30
CA TYR A 135 22.99 1.48 -1.50
C TYR A 135 21.52 1.21 -1.20
N LEU A 136 21.22 0.47 -0.13
CA LEU A 136 19.85 0.26 0.33
C LEU A 136 19.19 1.59 0.72
N GLY A 137 19.89 2.49 1.41
CA GLY A 137 19.37 3.80 1.78
C GLY A 137 19.07 4.71 0.58
N SER A 138 19.90 4.66 -0.47
CA SER A 138 19.65 5.39 -1.72
C SER A 138 18.57 4.75 -2.61
N ALA A 139 18.48 3.42 -2.62
CA ALA A 139 17.44 2.70 -3.37
C ALA A 139 16.09 2.75 -2.64
N ALA A 140 16.11 2.76 -1.31
CA ALA A 140 14.96 3.00 -0.44
C ALA A 140 14.79 4.50 -0.13
N THR A 141 14.95 5.35 -1.14
CA THR A 141 14.61 6.79 -1.11
C THR A 141 13.10 7.04 -1.07
N LYS A 142 12.41 6.28 -0.23
CA LYS A 142 11.28 6.79 0.53
C LYS A 142 11.74 6.72 1.99
N ASN A 143 12.09 7.88 2.57
CA ASN A 143 12.77 7.98 3.87
C ASN A 143 12.13 7.05 4.91
N VAL A 144 12.82 5.95 5.24
CA VAL A 144 12.53 5.20 6.46
C VAL A 144 13.48 5.72 7.52
N GLY A 145 12.91 6.31 8.57
CA GLY A 145 13.65 6.88 9.68
C GLY A 145 14.67 5.91 10.30
N TYR A 146 15.82 6.43 10.72
CA TYR A 146 16.90 5.68 11.36
C TYR A 146 16.87 5.73 12.91
N SER A 147 15.94 6.48 13.50
CA SER A 147 15.83 6.70 14.95
C SER A 147 14.43 6.41 15.48
N ASN A 148 14.32 6.03 16.75
CA ASN A 148 13.04 5.78 17.41
C ASN A 148 12.21 7.08 17.42
N GLY A 149 11.05 7.08 16.79
CA GLY A 149 10.21 8.28 16.58
C GLY A 149 10.27 8.88 15.17
N GLN A 150 11.19 8.43 14.30
CA GLN A 150 11.14 8.77 12.88
C GLN A 150 10.16 7.82 12.16
N ILE A 151 8.88 8.18 12.18
CA ILE A 151 7.83 7.49 11.42
C ILE A 151 8.15 7.62 9.93
N MET A 152 7.96 6.54 9.17
CA MET A 152 8.13 6.50 7.71
C MET A 152 7.57 7.78 7.05
N GLU A 153 8.30 8.32 6.08
CA GLU A 153 7.88 9.52 5.34
C GLU A 153 6.44 9.40 4.88
N ASN A 154 5.65 10.41 5.24
CA ASN A 154 4.23 10.54 4.95
C ASN A 154 4.06 10.63 3.42
N GLY A 155 4.01 9.47 2.77
CA GLY A 155 4.02 9.33 1.32
C GLY A 155 3.88 7.88 0.85
N ALA A 156 4.19 6.89 1.69
CA ALA A 156 3.85 5.49 1.42
C ALA A 156 2.32 5.23 1.43
N TRP A 157 1.54 6.11 2.05
CA TRP A 157 0.08 6.03 2.13
C TRP A 157 -0.66 6.83 1.05
N GLY A 158 0.02 7.34 0.02
CA GLY A 158 -0.62 8.04 -1.10
C GLY A 158 -1.12 9.46 -0.77
N THR A 159 -0.74 10.02 0.38
CA THR A 159 -1.09 11.39 0.80
C THR A 159 0.11 12.35 0.82
N GLY A 160 1.24 11.92 0.24
CA GLY A 160 2.50 12.64 0.28
C GLY A 160 2.51 13.88 -0.62
N LEU A 161 2.48 15.02 0.04
CA LEU A 161 2.91 16.35 -0.39
C LEU A 161 4.09 16.27 -1.38
N LEU A 162 3.99 16.93 -2.54
CA LEU A 162 5.14 17.12 -3.43
C LEU A 162 6.28 17.80 -2.64
N VAL A 163 7.43 17.15 -2.60
CA VAL A 163 8.64 17.63 -1.92
C VAL A 163 9.03 18.99 -2.51
N GLY A 164 9.05 20.03 -1.67
CA GLY A 164 9.67 21.32 -2.00
C GLY A 164 8.85 22.55 -1.63
N GLU A 165 7.54 22.42 -1.45
CA GLU A 165 6.70 23.52 -1.00
C GLU A 165 5.97 23.07 0.27
N GLY A 166 6.28 23.68 1.42
CA GLY A 166 5.60 23.35 2.68
C GLY A 166 4.08 23.52 2.56
N ILE A 167 3.30 22.97 3.49
CA ILE A 167 1.83 23.05 3.47
C ILE A 167 1.45 24.53 3.41
N LYS A 168 0.90 24.98 2.28
CA LYS A 168 0.53 26.38 2.09
C LYS A 168 -0.88 26.61 2.63
N ASN A 169 -1.07 27.72 3.35
CA ASN A 169 -2.41 28.17 3.71
C ASN A 169 -3.15 28.72 2.48
N SER A 170 -4.40 29.18 2.65
CA SER A 170 -5.18 29.82 1.58
C SER A 170 -4.53 31.06 0.98
N GLU A 171 -3.53 31.65 1.64
CA GLU A 171 -2.75 32.80 1.19
C GLU A 171 -1.44 32.40 0.50
N HIS A 172 -1.24 31.11 0.20
CA HIS A 172 -0.02 30.54 -0.38
C HIS A 172 1.24 30.66 0.51
N SER A 173 1.08 30.97 1.79
CA SER A 173 2.20 31.05 2.75
C SER A 173 2.45 29.68 3.38
N ILE A 174 3.73 29.32 3.56
CA ILE A 174 4.12 28.06 4.20
C ILE A 174 3.71 28.08 5.67
N VAL A 175 2.87 27.11 6.07
CA VAL A 175 2.49 26.84 7.45
C VAL A 175 3.53 25.92 8.07
N ASN A 176 4.40 26.50 8.90
CA ASN A 176 5.46 25.75 9.58
C ASN A 176 4.96 25.02 10.84
N ASP A 177 3.82 25.43 11.39
CA ASP A 177 3.21 24.81 12.58
C ASP A 177 1.68 24.81 12.48
N LEU A 178 1.09 23.62 12.43
CA LEU A 178 -0.36 23.43 12.40
C LEU A 178 -1.02 23.66 13.78
N ASN A 179 -0.24 23.96 14.82
CA ASN A 179 -0.74 24.29 16.17
C ASN A 179 -0.66 25.79 16.47
N GLU A 180 -0.13 26.61 15.57
CA GLU A 180 -0.03 28.05 15.79
C GLU A 180 -1.43 28.66 15.84
N SER A 181 -1.76 29.36 16.93
CA SER A 181 -3.10 29.92 17.19
C SER A 181 -3.52 31.02 16.22
N SER A 182 -2.57 31.54 15.44
CA SER A 182 -2.78 32.53 14.38
C SER A 182 -3.27 31.92 13.07
N GLN A 183 -3.24 30.59 12.92
CA GLN A 183 -3.69 29.93 11.70
C GLN A 183 -5.23 29.94 11.64
N PRO A 184 -5.84 30.58 10.63
CA PRO A 184 -7.31 30.58 10.50
C PRO A 184 -7.81 29.14 10.29
N SER A 185 -9.01 28.83 10.76
CA SER A 185 -9.73 27.59 10.41
C SER A 185 -9.71 27.41 8.89
N GLN A 186 -9.01 26.38 8.40
CA GLN A 186 -8.78 26.18 6.97
C GLN A 186 -9.54 24.97 6.44
N PHE A 187 -10.01 25.11 5.20
CA PHE A 187 -10.68 24.06 4.43
C PHE A 187 -9.64 23.42 3.51
N PHE A 188 -9.33 22.13 3.71
CA PHE A 188 -8.43 21.41 2.82
C PHE A 188 -9.27 20.68 1.78
N VAL A 189 -9.23 21.17 0.54
CA VAL A 189 -9.91 20.55 -0.61
C VAL A 189 -8.90 19.76 -1.40
N TYR A 190 -9.11 18.45 -1.51
CA TYR A 190 -8.41 17.60 -2.47
C TYR A 190 -9.36 17.34 -3.65
N ASP A 191 -9.12 18.05 -4.76
CA ASP A 191 -9.65 17.69 -6.07
C ASP A 191 -8.53 16.99 -6.85
N SER A 192 -8.72 15.73 -7.24
CA SER A 192 -7.74 14.96 -7.99
C SER A 192 -7.57 15.42 -9.44
N ASN A 193 -8.45 16.29 -9.94
CA ASN A 193 -8.53 16.65 -11.36
C ASN A 193 -8.08 18.08 -11.67
N THR A 194 -7.85 18.94 -10.66
CA THR A 194 -7.43 20.33 -10.89
C THR A 194 -6.19 20.69 -10.08
N LEU A 195 -5.02 20.52 -10.70
CA LEU A 195 -3.76 21.07 -10.23
C LEU A 195 -3.87 22.61 -10.14
N ASN A 196 -3.61 23.17 -8.95
CA ASN A 196 -3.37 24.59 -8.66
C ASN A 196 -4.50 25.59 -8.96
N LYS A 197 -5.38 25.86 -7.99
CA LYS A 197 -5.70 27.21 -7.46
C LYS A 197 -6.53 27.12 -6.16
N PRO A 198 -6.10 27.71 -5.04
CA PRO A 198 -6.99 28.01 -3.93
C PRO A 198 -7.63 29.38 -4.17
N SER A 199 -8.92 29.39 -4.43
CA SER A 199 -9.79 30.48 -3.99
C SER A 199 -11.09 29.82 -3.59
N THR A 200 -11.47 29.87 -2.32
CA THR A 200 -12.80 29.46 -1.88
C THR A 200 -13.78 30.56 -2.29
N PRO A 201 -14.66 30.33 -3.29
CA PRO A 201 -15.80 31.19 -3.47
C PRO A 201 -16.77 30.90 -2.32
N LYS A 202 -17.34 31.96 -1.77
CA LYS A 202 -18.50 31.90 -0.86
C LYS A 202 -19.59 31.06 -1.55
N GLY A 203 -19.77 29.81 -1.12
CA GLY A 203 -20.80 28.89 -1.64
C GLY A 203 -20.35 27.73 -2.53
N ALA A 204 -19.06 27.35 -2.59
CA ALA A 204 -18.64 26.23 -3.44
C ALA A 204 -19.07 24.84 -2.92
N VAL A 205 -19.97 24.20 -3.66
CA VAL A 205 -20.21 22.76 -3.65
C VAL A 205 -19.11 22.10 -4.50
N ILE A 206 -18.33 21.18 -3.93
CA ILE A 206 -17.28 20.46 -4.66
C ILE A 206 -17.92 19.27 -5.37
N ALA A 207 -17.94 19.28 -6.71
CA ALA A 207 -18.33 18.12 -7.49
C ALA A 207 -17.19 17.09 -7.47
N ASN A 208 -17.46 15.87 -6.99
CA ASN A 208 -16.54 14.71 -7.00
C ASN A 208 -15.30 14.77 -6.08
N GLY A 209 -15.30 15.62 -5.04
CA GLY A 209 -14.22 15.67 -4.03
C GLY A 209 -14.72 15.39 -2.60
N ILE A 210 -13.81 14.96 -1.73
CA ILE A 210 -14.04 14.92 -0.27
C ILE A 210 -13.54 16.26 0.29
N GLY A 211 -14.44 17.07 0.84
CA GLY A 211 -14.08 18.27 1.59
C GLY A 211 -14.00 17.97 3.08
N ILE A 212 -12.83 18.17 3.70
CA ILE A 212 -12.67 18.07 5.16
C ILE A 212 -12.53 19.49 5.72
N SER A 213 -13.53 19.92 6.49
CA SER A 213 -13.49 21.17 7.26
C SER A 213 -13.09 20.87 8.70
N ILE A 214 -12.00 21.47 9.17
CA ILE A 214 -11.61 21.40 10.58
C ILE A 214 -11.63 22.82 11.14
N SER A 215 -12.72 23.19 11.82
CA SER A 215 -12.81 24.46 12.55
C SER A 215 -12.25 24.30 13.96
N ARG A 216 -11.44 25.25 14.42
CA ARG A 216 -10.80 25.23 15.75
C ARG A 216 -11.16 26.43 16.63
N THR A 217 -12.28 27.10 16.39
CA THR A 217 -12.80 28.06 17.36
C THR A 217 -13.46 27.32 18.53
N SER A 218 -13.24 27.80 19.75
CA SER A 218 -13.70 27.19 21.01
C SER A 218 -15.21 27.01 21.11
N ASP A 219 -15.95 27.66 20.21
CA ASP A 219 -17.37 27.46 19.99
C ASP A 219 -17.61 27.12 18.50
N ILE A 220 -18.03 25.87 18.29
CA ILE A 220 -18.85 25.30 17.21
C ILE A 220 -18.19 24.75 15.89
N TRP A 221 -18.82 23.67 15.40
CA TRP A 221 -18.91 23.04 14.05
C TRP A 221 -17.74 22.20 13.51
N GLY A 222 -17.81 20.87 13.69
CA GLY A 222 -17.21 19.90 12.78
C GLY A 222 -18.25 19.41 11.78
N GLN A 223 -18.14 19.78 10.51
CA GLN A 223 -19.01 19.27 9.44
C GLN A 223 -18.20 18.33 8.54
N LEU A 224 -18.54 17.04 8.54
CA LEU A 224 -18.04 16.07 7.58
C LEU A 224 -19.10 15.88 6.49
N THR A 225 -18.86 16.44 5.31
CA THR A 225 -19.75 16.27 4.15
C THR A 225 -19.19 15.16 3.26
N LEU A 226 -19.83 13.98 3.28
CA LEU A 226 -19.49 12.87 2.38
C LEU A 226 -20.38 12.95 1.14
N SER A 227 -19.87 13.52 0.05
CA SER A 227 -20.56 13.53 -1.24
C SER A 227 -20.27 12.22 -1.98
N ARG A 228 -21.29 11.40 -2.26
CA ARG A 228 -21.15 10.26 -3.19
C ARG A 228 -21.44 10.74 -4.62
N ALA A 229 -20.53 10.43 -5.53
CA ALA A 229 -20.44 10.94 -6.91
C ALA A 229 -21.61 10.60 -7.86
N LEU A 230 -22.78 10.15 -7.41
CA LEU A 230 -23.86 9.69 -8.31
C LEU A 230 -25.26 10.06 -7.80
N GLY A 231 -25.56 11.36 -7.76
CA GLY A 231 -26.93 11.88 -7.85
C GLY A 231 -27.85 11.76 -6.62
N SER A 232 -27.43 11.09 -5.55
CA SER A 232 -28.20 11.01 -4.30
C SER A 232 -27.47 11.69 -3.14
N VAL A 233 -27.83 12.95 -2.85
CA VAL A 233 -27.28 13.76 -1.75
C VAL A 233 -27.94 13.37 -0.42
N GLY A 234 -27.53 12.24 0.14
CA GLY A 234 -27.78 11.93 1.54
C GLY A 234 -26.68 12.54 2.40
N THR A 235 -26.82 13.80 2.81
CA THR A 235 -25.84 14.42 3.72
C THR A 235 -26.05 13.86 5.11
N LEU A 236 -25.17 12.98 5.58
CA LEU A 236 -25.15 12.56 6.98
C LEU A 236 -24.45 13.66 7.78
N ILE A 237 -25.20 14.41 8.58
CA ILE A 237 -24.64 15.43 9.47
C ILE A 237 -24.65 14.85 10.89
N THR A 238 -23.48 14.48 11.40
CA THR A 238 -23.30 14.22 12.83
C THR A 238 -22.96 15.54 13.51
N ARG A 239 -23.80 15.98 14.45
CA ARG A 239 -23.56 17.17 15.26
C ARG A 239 -23.29 16.74 16.69
N VAL A 240 -22.34 17.39 17.35
CA VAL A 240 -22.25 17.37 18.81
C VAL A 240 -22.74 18.72 19.29
N LYS A 241 -23.89 18.72 19.98
CA LYS A 241 -24.41 19.91 20.65
C LYS A 241 -24.38 19.63 22.15
N ASP A 242 -23.71 20.49 22.91
CA ASP A 242 -23.63 20.41 24.37
C ASP A 242 -23.13 19.05 24.89
N GLY A 243 -22.09 18.49 24.24
CA GLY A 243 -21.48 17.22 24.64
C GLY A 243 -22.26 15.95 24.28
N THR A 244 -23.40 16.08 23.59
CA THR A 244 -24.23 14.94 23.19
C THR A 244 -24.19 14.75 21.67
N ASN A 245 -23.92 13.52 21.21
CA ASN A 245 -23.96 13.16 19.79
C ASN A 245 -25.41 13.14 19.31
N VAL A 246 -25.74 13.98 18.33
CA VAL A 246 -27.05 14.00 17.66
C VAL A 246 -26.84 13.59 16.20
N VAL A 247 -27.54 12.53 15.78
CA VAL A 247 -27.56 12.10 14.37
C VAL A 247 -28.76 12.75 13.71
N GLU A 248 -28.52 13.83 12.97
CA GLU A 248 -29.57 14.46 12.15
C GLU A 248 -29.55 13.83 10.76
N ARG A 249 -30.56 13.02 10.48
CA ARG A 249 -30.79 12.46 9.15
C ARG A 249 -31.47 13.54 8.31
N LEU A 250 -30.77 14.11 7.32
CA LEU A 250 -31.45 14.87 6.28
C LEU A 250 -32.35 13.88 5.54
N VAL A 251 -33.65 14.01 5.73
CA VAL A 251 -34.64 13.37 4.87
C VAL A 251 -34.62 14.17 3.58
N TYR A 252 -34.34 13.49 2.47
CA TYR A 252 -34.39 14.05 1.13
C TYR A 252 -35.68 14.86 0.95
N ASP A 253 -35.56 16.13 0.60
CA ASP A 253 -36.66 16.96 0.14
C ASP A 253 -36.52 17.20 -1.37
N SER A 254 -37.64 17.31 -2.07
CA SER A 254 -37.69 17.48 -3.52
C SER A 254 -37.48 18.95 -3.95
N GLY A 255 -36.77 19.76 -3.15
CA GLY A 255 -36.49 21.16 -3.46
C GLY A 255 -37.58 22.18 -3.11
N ASN A 256 -38.75 21.74 -2.60
CA ASN A 256 -39.73 22.63 -1.98
C ASN A 256 -40.10 22.12 -0.59
N THR A 257 -39.33 22.51 0.43
CA THR A 257 -39.64 22.25 1.85
C THR A 257 -40.67 23.21 2.42
N ASN A 258 -41.13 24.18 1.62
CA ASN A 258 -42.19 25.09 2.03
C ASN A 258 -43.52 24.34 1.94
N PHE A 259 -43.86 23.59 2.99
CA PHE A 259 -45.19 22.98 3.19
C PHE A 259 -46.32 24.03 3.29
N ASN A 260 -46.04 25.28 2.97
CA ASN A 260 -46.93 26.42 2.99
C ASN A 260 -47.09 27.06 1.61
N GLU A 261 -46.41 26.61 0.56
CA GLU A 261 -46.61 27.12 -0.80
C GLU A 261 -46.94 25.98 -1.77
N LEU A 262 -48.08 26.10 -2.43
CA LEU A 262 -48.54 25.19 -3.48
C LEU A 262 -48.42 25.88 -4.83
N GLY A 263 -47.59 25.34 -5.69
CA GLY A 263 -47.48 25.74 -7.08
C GLY A 263 -47.11 24.54 -7.94
N GLY A 264 -46.88 24.77 -9.22
CA GLY A 264 -46.38 23.75 -10.14
C GLY A 264 -45.35 24.35 -11.09
N ASN A 265 -44.63 23.47 -11.79
CA ASN A 265 -43.58 23.86 -12.72
C ASN A 265 -44.14 24.18 -14.11
N GLY A 266 -45.37 23.74 -14.42
CA GLY A 266 -46.03 23.95 -15.70
C GLY A 266 -47.55 24.14 -15.58
N SER A 267 -48.14 24.73 -16.61
CA SER A 267 -49.61 24.82 -16.74
C SER A 267 -50.24 23.43 -16.70
N GLY A 268 -51.31 23.29 -15.91
CA GLY A 268 -52.06 22.04 -15.75
C GLY A 268 -51.60 21.16 -14.57
N ASP A 269 -50.53 21.54 -13.87
CA ASP A 269 -50.10 20.80 -12.68
C ASP A 269 -51.19 20.83 -11.59
N GLY A 270 -51.58 19.65 -11.12
CA GLY A 270 -52.55 19.50 -10.03
C GLY A 270 -51.89 19.77 -8.69
N ILE A 271 -52.39 20.77 -7.96
CA ILE A 271 -51.80 21.22 -6.69
C ILE A 271 -52.59 20.78 -5.45
N ALA A 272 -53.87 20.41 -5.62
CA ALA A 272 -54.68 19.87 -4.53
C ALA A 272 -55.81 18.97 -5.05
N VAL A 273 -56.19 17.99 -4.24
CA VAL A 273 -57.36 17.12 -4.49
C VAL A 273 -58.48 17.47 -3.53
N GLY A 274 -59.72 17.33 -4.00
CA GLY A 274 -60.89 17.80 -3.30
C GLY A 274 -62.17 17.15 -3.78
N TYR A 275 -63.30 17.70 -3.33
CA TYR A 275 -64.63 17.33 -3.81
C TYR A 275 -65.53 18.57 -3.92
N MET A 276 -66.55 18.49 -4.76
CA MET A 276 -67.62 19.48 -4.84
C MET A 276 -68.47 19.44 -3.56
N ALA A 277 -68.31 20.40 -2.66
CA ALA A 277 -69.09 20.47 -1.43
C ALA A 277 -70.57 20.82 -1.67
N THR A 278 -70.82 21.66 -2.66
CA THR A 278 -72.15 21.97 -3.21
C THR A 278 -72.03 22.04 -4.73
N GLY A 279 -73.12 22.29 -5.46
CA GLY A 279 -73.02 22.51 -6.91
C GLY A 279 -72.19 23.75 -7.29
N GLY A 280 -72.09 24.73 -6.39
CA GLY A 280 -71.39 25.99 -6.59
C GLY A 280 -70.03 26.12 -5.89
N THR A 281 -69.64 25.13 -5.08
CA THR A 281 -68.46 25.23 -4.21
C THR A 281 -67.66 23.93 -4.20
N ALA A 282 -66.35 24.02 -4.42
CA ALA A 282 -65.40 22.92 -4.23
C ALA A 282 -64.53 23.16 -2.99
N ARG A 283 -64.16 22.07 -2.30
CA ARG A 283 -63.25 22.05 -1.17
C ARG A 283 -62.03 21.20 -1.47
N PHE A 284 -60.84 21.74 -1.21
CA PHE A 284 -59.57 21.07 -1.45
C PHE A 284 -58.77 20.93 -0.16
N PHE A 285 -58.21 19.76 0.06
CA PHE A 285 -57.47 19.42 1.28
C PHE A 285 -55.98 19.41 0.97
N VAL A 286 -55.24 20.26 1.67
CA VAL A 286 -53.81 20.41 1.47
C VAL A 286 -53.10 20.00 2.75
N PRO A 287 -52.20 18.99 2.71
CA PRO A 287 -51.36 18.68 3.85
C PRO A 287 -50.39 19.84 4.06
N ILE A 288 -50.46 20.48 5.23
CA ILE A 288 -49.50 21.49 5.67
C ILE A 288 -48.86 21.02 6.97
N ASN A 289 -47.70 21.56 7.34
CA ASN A 289 -47.05 21.19 8.59
C ASN A 289 -46.56 22.44 9.33
N SER A 290 -47.44 23.03 10.14
CA SER A 290 -47.15 24.22 10.93
C SER A 290 -47.39 24.00 12.43
N LYS A 291 -46.91 24.94 13.24
CA LYS A 291 -47.18 25.02 14.68
C LYS A 291 -48.49 25.76 14.97
N THR A 292 -48.92 26.66 14.08
CA THR A 292 -50.16 27.44 14.20
C THR A 292 -51.06 27.16 13.00
N PRO A 293 -52.40 27.23 13.15
CA PRO A 293 -53.31 27.23 12.01
C PRO A 293 -53.04 28.44 11.08
N PRO A 294 -53.23 28.30 9.76
CA PRO A 294 -53.08 29.43 8.85
C PRO A 294 -54.13 30.50 9.14
N SER A 295 -53.72 31.77 9.13
CA SER A 295 -54.60 32.94 9.33
C SER A 295 -55.20 33.45 8.01
N SER A 296 -54.50 33.24 6.89
CA SER A 296 -54.93 33.65 5.55
C SER A 296 -54.18 32.86 4.48
N ILE A 297 -54.53 33.10 3.22
CA ILE A 297 -53.75 32.66 2.06
C ILE A 297 -53.45 33.84 1.14
N THR A 298 -52.34 33.75 0.43
CA THR A 298 -51.97 34.64 -0.67
C THR A 298 -52.06 33.83 -1.97
N THR A 299 -52.81 34.32 -2.94
CA THR A 299 -52.93 33.70 -4.27
C THR A 299 -52.17 34.54 -5.31
N SER A 300 -51.41 33.86 -6.16
CA SER A 300 -50.78 34.43 -7.35
C SER A 300 -51.28 33.67 -8.58
N GLY A 301 -51.54 34.38 -9.68
CA GLY A 301 -51.98 33.79 -10.94
C GLY A 301 -53.43 33.31 -10.97
N SER A 302 -53.71 32.37 -11.86
CA SER A 302 -55.04 31.78 -12.07
C SER A 302 -55.03 30.25 -11.97
N PHE A 303 -56.19 29.70 -11.62
CA PHE A 303 -56.41 28.28 -11.40
C PHE A 303 -57.60 27.77 -12.21
N SER A 304 -57.65 26.46 -12.39
CA SER A 304 -58.82 25.75 -12.90
C SER A 304 -59.25 24.66 -11.93
N VAL A 305 -60.56 24.41 -11.89
CA VAL A 305 -61.11 23.24 -11.20
C VAL A 305 -61.54 22.24 -12.25
N ARG A 306 -61.05 21.02 -12.13
CA ARG A 306 -61.30 19.94 -13.08
C ARG A 306 -61.86 18.72 -12.35
N GLU A 307 -62.93 18.16 -12.90
CA GLU A 307 -63.31 16.77 -12.65
C GLU A 307 -62.56 15.88 -13.66
N ILE A 308 -62.14 14.67 -13.30
CA ILE A 308 -61.27 13.72 -14.05
C ILE A 308 -60.86 14.16 -15.49
N ASN A 309 -61.81 14.33 -16.42
CA ASN A 309 -61.53 14.80 -17.79
C ASN A 309 -62.23 16.11 -18.22
N THR A 310 -63.03 16.74 -17.36
CA THR A 310 -63.86 17.91 -17.68
C THR A 310 -63.45 19.11 -16.85
N VAL A 311 -63.10 20.21 -17.51
CA VAL A 311 -62.86 21.50 -16.83
C VAL A 311 -64.20 22.06 -16.37
N ILE A 312 -64.37 22.25 -15.06
CA ILE A 312 -65.57 22.83 -14.47
C ILE A 312 -65.51 24.36 -14.59
N ASN A 313 -64.36 24.96 -14.29
CA ASN A 313 -64.16 26.40 -14.42
C ASN A 313 -62.66 26.73 -14.62
N THR A 314 -62.38 27.86 -15.25
CA THR A 314 -61.03 28.39 -15.57
C THR A 314 -60.89 29.83 -15.08
N ASN A 315 -59.68 30.38 -15.13
CA ASN A 315 -59.38 31.76 -14.74
C ASN A 315 -59.83 32.11 -13.31
N ILE A 316 -59.80 31.11 -12.42
CA ILE A 316 -60.21 31.27 -11.03
C ILE A 316 -59.11 32.04 -10.31
N THR A 317 -59.43 33.20 -9.75
CA THR A 317 -58.51 34.00 -8.92
C THR A 317 -58.96 34.07 -7.46
N SER A 318 -60.21 33.73 -7.18
CA SER A 318 -60.84 33.76 -5.86
C SER A 318 -60.79 32.40 -5.16
N VAL A 319 -59.59 31.95 -4.78
CA VAL A 319 -59.43 30.85 -3.82
C VAL A 319 -59.42 31.45 -2.41
N THR A 320 -60.17 30.86 -1.48
CA THR A 320 -60.27 31.36 -0.09
C THR A 320 -59.89 30.28 0.91
N LEU A 321 -59.33 30.69 2.05
CA LEU A 321 -59.08 29.80 3.17
C LEU A 321 -60.39 29.53 3.93
N SER A 322 -60.74 28.26 4.11
CA SER A 322 -61.90 27.87 4.90
C SER A 322 -61.59 27.89 6.39
N GLY A 323 -62.57 28.26 7.22
CA GLY A 323 -62.46 28.24 8.68
C GLY A 323 -62.24 26.86 9.30
N GLY A 324 -62.39 25.78 8.52
CA GLY A 324 -62.03 24.42 8.92
C GLY A 324 -60.55 24.07 8.83
N SER A 325 -59.69 25.03 8.47
CA SER A 325 -58.23 24.81 8.38
C SER A 325 -57.59 24.62 9.76
N SER A 326 -56.55 23.80 9.81
CA SER A 326 -55.78 23.49 11.02
C SER A 326 -54.27 23.59 10.74
N ASN A 327 -53.45 23.38 11.76
CA ASN A 327 -51.99 23.36 11.60
C ASN A 327 -51.44 22.13 10.84
N LYS A 328 -52.30 21.16 10.49
CA LYS A 328 -51.96 19.95 9.72
C LYS A 328 -52.65 19.85 8.35
N ILE A 329 -53.73 20.59 8.16
CA ILE A 329 -54.52 20.57 6.92
C ILE A 329 -54.98 21.99 6.62
N GLY A 330 -54.55 22.52 5.47
CA GLY A 330 -55.13 23.72 4.87
C GLY A 330 -56.36 23.34 4.04
N LEU A 331 -57.52 23.91 4.37
CA LEU A 331 -58.76 23.68 3.64
C LEU A 331 -59.03 24.89 2.74
N LEU A 332 -58.95 24.69 1.43
CA LEU A 332 -59.21 25.73 0.44
C LEU A 332 -60.63 25.60 -0.09
N GLU A 333 -61.31 26.72 -0.31
CA GLU A 333 -62.64 26.81 -0.92
C GLU A 333 -62.58 27.62 -2.22
N VAL A 334 -63.28 27.11 -3.24
CA VAL A 334 -63.48 27.79 -4.51
C VAL A 334 -64.97 27.84 -4.79
N THR A 335 -65.52 29.04 -4.99
CA THR A 335 -66.95 29.29 -5.23
C THR A 335 -67.22 29.70 -6.67
N GLY A 336 -68.49 29.81 -7.06
CA GLY A 336 -68.89 30.19 -8.43
C GLY A 336 -68.68 29.09 -9.46
N LEU A 337 -68.69 27.83 -9.02
CA LEU A 337 -68.54 26.65 -9.89
C LEU A 337 -69.90 26.15 -10.41
N THR A 338 -69.87 25.26 -11.40
CA THR A 338 -71.07 24.56 -11.93
C THR A 338 -70.84 23.05 -11.97
N GLY A 339 -70.58 22.45 -10.80
CA GLY A 339 -70.34 21.01 -10.66
C GLY A 339 -71.47 20.26 -9.96
N THR A 340 -71.34 18.95 -9.82
CA THR A 340 -72.28 18.10 -9.06
C THR A 340 -71.72 17.85 -7.66
N ALA A 341 -72.51 18.12 -6.61
CA ALA A 341 -72.09 17.90 -5.23
C ALA A 341 -71.67 16.43 -4.99
N GLY A 342 -70.55 16.23 -4.29
CA GLY A 342 -69.95 14.93 -4.01
C GLY A 342 -68.89 14.47 -5.02
N ASN A 343 -68.84 15.06 -6.22
CA ASN A 343 -67.88 14.62 -7.24
C ASN A 343 -66.44 15.00 -6.88
N PRO A 344 -65.45 14.12 -7.13
CA PRO A 344 -64.05 14.40 -6.88
C PRO A 344 -63.53 15.42 -7.89
N VAL A 345 -62.73 16.38 -7.41
CA VAL A 345 -62.15 17.44 -8.24
C VAL A 345 -60.68 17.67 -7.91
N VAL A 346 -59.96 18.21 -8.88
CA VAL A 346 -58.56 18.61 -8.77
C VAL A 346 -58.47 20.12 -9.01
N LEU A 347 -57.72 20.81 -8.16
CA LEU A 347 -57.32 22.19 -8.37
C LEU A 347 -56.01 22.18 -9.16
N GLN A 348 -55.99 22.80 -10.33
CA GLN A 348 -54.83 22.89 -11.20
C GLN A 348 -54.38 24.33 -11.38
N ILE A 349 -53.07 24.55 -11.48
CA ILE A 349 -52.54 25.85 -11.91
C ILE A 349 -52.72 26.04 -13.42
N GLU A 350 -53.03 27.24 -13.88
CA GLU A 350 -53.12 27.54 -15.32
C GLU A 350 -51.83 28.13 -15.90
N ASN A 351 -50.95 28.65 -15.05
CA ASN A 351 -49.66 29.21 -15.44
C ASN A 351 -48.57 28.76 -14.45
N ALA A 352 -47.33 28.60 -14.91
CA ALA A 352 -46.20 28.19 -14.06
C ALA A 352 -45.88 29.18 -12.92
N SER A 353 -46.41 30.40 -12.97
CA SER A 353 -46.29 31.42 -11.92
C SER A 353 -47.48 31.43 -10.94
N SER A 354 -48.48 30.57 -11.13
CA SER A 354 -49.62 30.49 -10.22
C SER A 354 -49.23 29.73 -8.95
N SER A 355 -49.54 30.31 -7.79
CA SER A 355 -49.26 29.68 -6.51
C SER A 355 -50.26 30.09 -5.41
N ILE A 356 -50.38 29.25 -4.40
CA ILE A 356 -51.15 29.50 -3.18
C ILE A 356 -50.21 29.36 -1.99
N ALA A 357 -49.99 30.45 -1.26
CA ALA A 357 -49.19 30.46 -0.04
C ALA A 357 -50.09 30.56 1.19
N PHE A 358 -49.92 29.67 2.16
CA PHE A 358 -50.52 29.74 3.49
C PHE A 358 -49.70 30.68 4.37
N ASN A 359 -50.38 31.63 5.00
CA ASN A 359 -49.81 32.58 5.95
C ASN A 359 -50.16 32.11 7.37
N PHE A 360 -49.16 31.92 8.23
CA PHE A 360 -49.31 31.39 9.61
C PHE A 360 -49.12 32.45 10.69
#